data_AF-A0A3N5XW59-F1
#
_entry.id   AF-A0A3N5XW59-F1
#
_cell.length_a   1.000
_cell.length_b   1.000
_cell.length_c   1.000
_cell.angle_alpha   90.00
_cell.angle_beta   90.00
_cell.angle_gamma   90.00
#
_symmetry.space_group_name_H-M   'P 1'
#
loop_
_entity.id
_entity.type
_entity.pdbx_description
1 polymer ?
#
loop_
_entity_poly.entity_id
_entity_poly.type
_entity_poly.pdbx_seq_one_letter_code
_entity_poly.pdbx_strand_id
1 'polypeptide(L)'
;MDTSRIKGKGDGSIRWVRLSSEGLYPASKRPEPAVRNLALAILLRALLDVVASPKRMLFSRRFARWREDAVDWFFANSDYPGSFNWVRDILGIRSNQLQNWVRVYQCSSPTGRMEMLKQLRHVHMPH
;
A
#
# COMPACT_ATOMS: atom_id res chain seq x y z
N MET A 1 -45.68 4.49 38.77
CA MET A 1 -45.68 5.72 39.60
C MET A 1 -44.28 5.82 40.18
N ASP A 2 -43.36 6.39 39.43
CA ASP A 2 -42.88 7.79 39.52
C ASP A 2 -42.05 8.07 40.78
N THR A 3 -40.73 8.20 40.56
CA THR A 3 -39.86 9.06 41.35
C THR A 3 -38.85 9.75 40.43
N SER A 4 -39.26 10.90 39.89
CA SER A 4 -38.54 12.18 40.01
C SER A 4 -37.03 12.26 39.72
N ARG A 5 -36.73 12.87 38.55
CA ARG A 5 -36.00 14.14 38.37
C ARG A 5 -34.65 14.34 39.12
N ILE A 6 -33.55 14.30 38.35
CA ILE A 6 -32.34 15.08 38.65
C ILE A 6 -32.00 15.98 37.45
N LYS A 7 -31.85 17.27 37.75
CA LYS A 7 -31.50 18.37 36.85
C LYS A 7 -29.97 18.50 36.82
N GLY A 8 -29.36 18.48 35.65
CA GLY A 8 -27.92 18.75 35.46
C GLY A 8 -27.70 19.71 34.30
N LYS A 9 -27.51 21.00 34.63
CA LYS A 9 -26.92 22.03 33.75
C LYS A 9 -25.45 21.66 33.50
N GLY A 10 -24.94 21.95 32.31
CA GLY A 10 -23.50 22.20 32.14
C GLY A 10 -22.91 21.71 30.83
N ASP A 11 -22.57 22.69 30.01
CA ASP A 11 -21.58 22.67 28.94
C ASP A 11 -21.89 21.87 27.66
N GLY A 12 -22.24 22.61 26.61
CA GLY A 12 -22.38 22.16 25.24
C GLY A 12 -21.04 21.83 24.57
N SER A 13 -20.16 21.13 25.29
CA SER A 13 -19.04 20.44 24.67
C SER A 13 -19.56 19.10 24.17
N ILE A 14 -19.85 19.04 22.87
CA ILE A 14 -20.03 17.78 22.15
C ILE A 14 -18.72 17.02 22.31
N ARG A 15 -18.62 16.24 23.39
CA ARG A 15 -17.58 15.25 23.57
C ARG A 15 -17.79 14.28 22.42
N TRP A 16 -16.98 14.40 21.40
CA TRP A 16 -16.80 13.36 20.39
C TRP A 16 -16.45 12.10 21.17
N VAL A 17 -17.46 11.30 21.48
CA VAL A 17 -17.24 9.90 21.84
C VAL A 17 -16.54 9.38 20.62
N ARG A 18 -15.23 9.22 20.73
CA ARG A 18 -14.38 8.63 19.71
C ARG A 18 -14.97 7.24 19.52
N LEU A 19 -15.84 7.11 18.53
CA LEU A 19 -16.35 5.84 18.04
C LEU A 19 -15.10 5.12 17.58
N SER A 20 -14.53 4.38 18.53
CA SER A 20 -13.43 3.49 18.28
C SER A 20 -14.14 2.36 17.56
N SER A 21 -14.18 2.46 16.23
CA SER A 21 -14.40 1.30 15.40
C SER A 21 -13.37 0.31 15.89
N GLU A 22 -13.81 -0.70 16.64
CA GLU A 22 -13.17 -1.98 16.60
C GLU A 22 -13.16 -2.31 15.11
N GLY A 23 -12.03 -2.06 14.45
CA GLY A 23 -11.91 -2.26 13.01
C GLY A 23 -12.39 -3.67 12.69
N LEU A 24 -12.82 -3.89 11.45
CA LEU A 24 -13.21 -5.21 10.91
C LEU A 24 -12.15 -6.32 11.08
N TYR A 25 -11.05 -6.06 11.78
CA TYR A 25 -9.93 -6.93 12.04
C TYR A 25 -9.49 -6.83 13.52
N PRO A 26 -9.73 -7.85 14.35
CA PRO A 26 -9.00 -7.97 15.61
C PRO A 26 -7.51 -8.18 15.29
N ALA A 27 -6.64 -7.41 15.96
CA ALA A 27 -5.18 -7.36 15.73
C ALA A 27 -4.45 -8.71 15.89
N SER A 28 -5.14 -9.77 16.30
CA SER A 28 -4.62 -11.12 16.52
C SER A 28 -4.89 -12.12 15.39
N LYS A 29 -5.65 -11.75 14.35
CA LYS A 29 -5.94 -12.64 13.20
C LYS A 29 -5.07 -12.29 12.00
N ARG A 30 -4.51 -13.31 11.35
CA ARG A 30 -3.86 -13.16 10.02
C ARG A 30 -4.84 -12.46 9.07
N PRO A 31 -4.38 -11.55 8.19
CA PRO A 31 -5.25 -10.89 7.21
C PRO A 31 -6.05 -11.93 6.43
N GLU A 32 -7.32 -11.62 6.14
CA GLU A 32 -8.15 -12.54 5.36
C GLU A 32 -7.50 -12.78 3.98
N PRO A 33 -7.65 -13.98 3.40
CA PRO A 33 -7.09 -14.29 2.09
C PRO A 33 -7.45 -13.27 1.00
N ALA A 34 -8.66 -12.72 1.04
CA ALA A 34 -9.11 -11.68 0.10
C ALA A 34 -8.29 -10.39 0.24
N VAL A 35 -8.01 -9.94 1.47
CA VAL A 35 -7.22 -8.74 1.74
C VAL A 35 -5.75 -8.95 1.35
N ARG A 36 -5.20 -10.13 1.64
CA ARG A 36 -3.84 -10.49 1.20
C ARG A 36 -3.73 -10.51 -0.32
N ASN A 37 -4.71 -11.08 -1.02
CA ASN A 37 -4.75 -11.11 -2.49
C ASN A 37 -4.88 -9.70 -3.07
N LEU A 38 -5.69 -8.83 -2.46
CA LEU A 38 -5.79 -7.43 -2.84
C LEU A 38 -4.44 -6.71 -2.69
N ALA A 39 -3.76 -6.88 -1.55
CA ALA A 39 -2.45 -6.29 -1.32
C ALA A 39 -1.40 -6.78 -2.33
N LEU A 40 -1.41 -8.07 -2.66
CA LEU A 40 -0.56 -8.64 -3.73
C LEU A 40 -0.87 -8.00 -5.08
N ALA A 41 -2.15 -7.86 -5.44
CA ALA A 41 -2.57 -7.28 -6.71
C ALA A 41 -2.13 -5.81 -6.85
N ILE A 42 -2.25 -5.03 -5.77
CA ILE A 42 -1.79 -3.64 -5.71
C ILE A 42 -0.27 -3.58 -5.91
N LEU A 43 0.49 -4.40 -5.17
CA LEU A 43 1.95 -4.45 -5.28
C LEU A 43 2.40 -4.83 -6.70
N LEU A 44 1.82 -5.89 -7.27
CA LEU A 44 2.16 -6.35 -8.61
C LEU A 44 1.84 -5.28 -9.67
N ARG A 45 0.71 -4.59 -9.54
CA ARG A 45 0.36 -3.49 -10.43
C ARG A 45 1.37 -2.36 -10.35
N ALA A 46 1.69 -1.88 -9.15
CA ALA A 46 2.67 -0.81 -8.95
C ALA A 46 4.05 -1.20 -9.51
N LEU A 47 4.51 -2.44 -9.28
CA LEU A 47 5.75 -2.94 -9.88
C LEU A 47 5.66 -2.89 -11.41
N LEU A 48 4.61 -3.44 -12.02
CA LEU A 48 4.45 -3.42 -13.47
C LEU A 48 4.47 -2.01 -14.06
N ASP A 49 3.86 -1.05 -13.38
CA ASP A 49 3.86 0.35 -13.79
C ASP A 49 5.26 0.99 -13.68
N VAL A 50 6.07 0.59 -12.69
CA VAL A 50 7.51 0.96 -12.61
C VAL A 50 8.31 0.35 -13.76
N VAL A 51 8.06 -0.93 -14.08
CA VAL A 51 8.94 -1.71 -14.98
C VAL A 51 8.51 -1.69 -16.46
N ALA A 52 7.32 -1.19 -16.78
CA ALA A 52 6.79 -1.27 -18.14
C ALA A 52 7.79 -0.71 -19.19
N SER A 53 7.88 -1.41 -20.32
CA SER A 53 9.02 -1.28 -21.25
C SER A 53 8.95 -0.02 -22.12
N PRO A 54 10.06 0.70 -22.33
CA PRO A 54 10.16 1.87 -23.20
C PRO A 54 9.59 1.65 -24.62
N LYS A 55 9.71 0.44 -25.17
CA LYS A 55 9.32 0.12 -26.56
C LYS A 55 7.81 0.20 -26.81
N ARG A 56 6.97 0.01 -25.78
CA ARG A 56 5.50 0.25 -25.84
C ARG A 56 5.12 1.62 -25.26
N MET A 57 6.03 2.28 -24.54
CA MET A 57 5.79 3.51 -23.79
C MET A 57 6.06 4.80 -24.55
N LEU A 58 6.83 4.78 -25.63
CA LEU A 58 7.28 5.99 -26.35
C LEU A 58 6.14 6.88 -26.88
N PHE A 59 4.89 6.40 -26.94
CA PHE A 59 3.79 7.12 -27.56
C PHE A 59 2.69 7.60 -26.60
N SER A 60 2.78 7.38 -25.29
CA SER A 60 1.70 7.76 -24.38
C SER A 60 2.19 8.44 -23.10
N ARG A 61 1.90 9.74 -23.00
CA ARG A 61 2.07 10.57 -21.78
C ARG A 61 1.41 9.94 -20.54
N ARG A 62 0.38 9.11 -20.75
CA ARG A 62 -0.36 8.43 -19.69
C ARG A 62 0.50 7.38 -18.97
N PHE A 63 1.34 6.63 -19.69
CA PHE A 63 2.22 5.63 -19.07
C PHE A 63 3.39 6.27 -18.31
N ALA A 64 3.89 7.42 -18.78
CA ALA A 64 4.91 8.16 -18.04
C ALA A 64 4.39 8.60 -16.66
N ARG A 65 3.16 9.11 -16.61
CA ARG A 65 2.48 9.46 -15.35
C ARG A 65 2.28 8.25 -14.46
N TRP A 66 1.79 7.13 -14.99
CA TRP A 66 1.62 5.91 -14.19
C TRP A 66 2.92 5.41 -13.56
N ARG A 67 4.04 5.52 -14.29
CA ARG A 67 5.34 5.18 -13.75
C ARG A 67 5.75 6.11 -12.62
N GLU A 68 5.56 7.42 -12.79
CA GLU A 68 5.83 8.43 -11.76
C GLU A 68 4.95 8.19 -10.52
N ASP A 69 3.64 8.04 -10.72
CA ASP A 69 2.68 7.74 -9.65
C ASP A 69 3.05 6.45 -8.89
N ALA A 70 3.47 5.40 -9.60
CA ALA A 70 3.87 4.14 -8.99
C ALA A 70 5.17 4.26 -8.18
N VAL A 71 6.15 5.02 -8.69
CA VAL A 71 7.37 5.34 -7.95
C VAL A 71 7.02 6.11 -6.69
N ASP A 72 6.24 7.18 -6.81
CA ASP A 72 5.84 8.01 -5.67
C ASP A 72 5.09 7.18 -4.64
N TRP A 73 4.22 6.27 -5.08
CA TRP A 73 3.53 5.33 -4.19
C TRP A 73 4.48 4.45 -3.36
N PHE A 74 5.59 3.95 -3.94
CA PHE A 74 6.58 3.17 -3.19
C PHE A 74 7.28 3.97 -2.09
N PHE A 75 7.43 5.29 -2.27
CA PHE A 75 8.15 6.17 -1.35
C PHE A 75 7.25 7.05 -0.48
N ALA A 76 5.94 7.03 -0.71
CA ALA A 76 4.96 7.75 0.07
C ALA A 76 4.95 7.24 1.53
N ASN A 77 5.05 8.19 2.47
CA ASN A 77 4.91 7.89 3.89
C ASN A 77 3.44 8.02 4.31
N SER A 78 2.63 7.03 3.93
CA SER A 78 1.20 7.02 4.22
C SER A 78 0.76 5.65 4.71
N ASP A 79 -0.24 5.64 5.61
CA ASP A 79 -0.70 4.42 6.30
C ASP A 79 -2.18 4.09 5.98
N TYR A 80 -2.78 4.73 4.97
CA TYR A 80 -4.15 4.45 4.56
C TYR A 80 -4.26 3.11 3.80
N PRO A 81 -5.45 2.47 3.74
CA PRO A 81 -5.64 1.22 3.00
C PRO A 81 -5.24 1.34 1.52
N GLY A 82 -4.33 0.48 1.08
CA GLY A 82 -3.77 0.50 -0.28
C GLY A 82 -2.50 1.35 -0.45
N SER A 83 -2.03 2.04 0.59
CA SER A 83 -0.67 2.60 0.63
C SER A 83 0.40 1.51 0.63
N PHE A 84 1.64 1.87 0.31
CA PHE A 84 2.75 0.93 0.36
C PHE A 84 3.00 0.38 1.77
N ASN A 85 2.92 1.21 2.82
CA ASN A 85 3.07 0.75 4.21
C ASN A 85 1.96 -0.26 4.55
N TRP A 86 0.72 0.03 4.20
CA TRP A 86 -0.39 -0.90 4.42
C TRP A 86 -0.18 -2.22 3.68
N VAL A 87 0.20 -2.18 2.40
CA VAL A 87 0.49 -3.39 1.62
C VAL A 87 1.62 -4.20 2.25
N ARG A 88 2.69 -3.51 2.67
CA ARG A 88 3.85 -4.11 3.32
C ARG A 88 3.46 -4.86 4.59
N ASP A 89 2.61 -4.25 5.41
CA ASP A 89 2.15 -4.82 6.68
C ASP A 89 1.25 -6.05 6.45
N ILE A 90 0.30 -5.95 5.51
CA ILE A 90 -0.58 -7.08 5.13
C ILE A 90 0.22 -8.27 4.58
N LEU A 91 1.26 -8.00 3.79
CA LEU A 91 2.09 -9.05 3.19
C LEU A 91 3.24 -9.52 4.11
N GLY A 92 3.43 -8.88 5.26
CA GLY A 92 4.52 -9.20 6.19
C GLY A 92 5.92 -8.90 5.66
N ILE A 93 6.05 -7.94 4.73
CA ILE A 93 7.33 -7.58 4.11
C ILE A 93 8.09 -6.65 5.07
N ARG A 94 9.04 -7.15 5.85
CA ARG A 94 9.67 -6.34 6.92
C ARG A 94 10.79 -5.39 6.47
N SER A 95 11.14 -5.39 5.20
CA SER A 95 12.36 -4.75 4.72
C SER A 95 12.08 -3.73 3.63
N ASN A 96 12.94 -2.70 3.56
CA ASN A 96 12.92 -1.71 2.48
C ASN A 96 13.52 -2.26 1.18
N GLN A 97 13.58 -3.60 1.02
CA GLN A 97 14.16 -4.24 -0.16
C GLN A 97 13.46 -3.82 -1.44
N LEU A 98 12.13 -3.70 -1.43
CA LEU A 98 11.37 -3.26 -2.61
C LEU A 98 11.66 -1.80 -2.99
N GLN A 99 11.68 -0.90 -2.01
CA GLN A 99 12.05 0.50 -2.23
C GLN A 99 13.49 0.64 -2.76
N ASN A 100 14.43 -0.14 -2.20
CA ASN A 100 15.80 -0.15 -2.67
C ASN A 100 15.91 -0.74 -4.09
N TRP A 101 15.18 -1.81 -4.38
CA TRP A 101 15.11 -2.40 -5.72
C TRP A 101 14.58 -1.39 -6.74
N VAL A 102 13.50 -0.66 -6.42
CA VAL A 102 12.96 0.41 -7.28
C VAL A 102 14.00 1.50 -7.51
N ARG A 103 14.69 1.96 -6.47
CA ARG A 103 15.76 2.98 -6.58
C ARG A 103 16.89 2.51 -7.50
N VAL A 104 17.39 1.30 -7.30
CA VAL A 104 18.45 0.71 -8.13
C VAL A 104 17.96 0.54 -9.58
N TYR A 105 16.72 0.10 -9.77
CA TYR A 105 16.12 -0.06 -11.11
C TYR A 105 16.08 1.27 -11.86
N GLN A 106 15.66 2.36 -11.20
CA GLN A 106 15.63 3.69 -11.80
C GLN A 106 17.00 4.20 -12.22
N CYS A 107 18.04 3.95 -11.43
CA CYS A 107 19.42 4.38 -11.75
C CYS A 107 20.16 3.43 -12.70
N SER A 108 19.61 2.24 -12.97
CA SER A 108 20.28 1.23 -13.80
C SER A 108 20.22 1.54 -15.29
N SER A 109 21.25 1.11 -16.02
CA SER A 109 21.27 1.13 -17.48
C SER A 109 20.16 0.23 -18.08
N PRO A 110 19.77 0.40 -19.34
CA PRO A 110 18.77 -0.46 -19.98
C PRO A 110 19.10 -1.96 -19.88
N THR A 111 20.38 -2.32 -20.02
CA THR A 111 20.87 -3.69 -19.85
C THR A 111 20.73 -4.16 -18.40
N GLY A 112 21.10 -3.31 -17.43
CA GLY A 112 20.95 -3.61 -16.00
C GLY A 112 19.49 -3.81 -15.58
N ARG A 113 18.58 -2.96 -16.07
CA ARG A 113 17.13 -3.09 -15.85
C ARG A 113 16.58 -4.41 -16.39
N MET A 114 17.04 -4.84 -17.56
CA MET A 114 16.64 -6.12 -18.14
C MET A 114 17.11 -7.31 -17.30
N GLU A 115 18.31 -7.23 -16.72
CA GLU A 115 18.84 -8.27 -15.86
C GLU A 115 18.09 -8.36 -14.53
N MET A 116 17.83 -7.21 -13.89
CA MET A 116 17.00 -7.14 -12.69
C MET A 116 15.60 -7.70 -12.93
N LEU A 117 15.04 -7.48 -14.12
CA LEU A 117 13.76 -8.05 -14.54
C LEU A 117 13.77 -9.57 -14.70
N LYS A 118 14.87 -10.13 -15.18
CA LYS A 118 15.04 -11.59 -15.23
C LYS A 118 15.13 -12.16 -13.82
N GLN A 119 15.89 -11.51 -12.93
CA GLN A 119 15.99 -11.93 -11.53
C GLN A 119 14.62 -11.91 -10.84
N LEU A 120 13.80 -10.88 -11.07
CA LEU A 120 12.46 -10.79 -10.49
C LEU A 120 11.53 -11.95 -10.93
N ARG A 121 11.70 -12.48 -12.14
CA ARG A 121 10.96 -13.66 -12.64
C ARG A 121 11.43 -14.97 -12.00
N HIS A 122 12.68 -15.05 -11.55
CA HIS A 122 13.23 -16.22 -10.85
C HIS A 122 12.92 -16.21 -9.35
N VAL A 123 12.59 -15.04 -8.76
CA VAL A 123 12.15 -14.88 -7.36
C VAL A 123 10.65 -15.22 -7.23
N HIS A 124 10.21 -16.31 -7.87
CA HIS A 124 8.81 -16.77 -7.78
C HIS A 124 8.46 -16.94 -6.29
N MET A 125 7.47 -16.15 -5.85
CA MET A 125 7.05 -16.04 -4.46
C MET A 125 6.72 -17.44 -3.90
N PRO A 126 7.25 -17.80 -2.71
CA PRO A 126 6.90 -19.06 -2.08
C PRO A 126 5.38 -19.08 -1.81
N HIS A 127 4.75 -20.20 -2.15
CA HIS A 127 3.34 -20.50 -1.90
C HIS A 127 2.92 -20.19 -0.46
#